data_AF-A0A804RK31-F1
#
_entry.id   AF-A0A804RK31-F1
#
_cell.length_a   1.000
_cell.length_b   1.000
_cell.length_c   1.000
_cell.angle_alpha   90.00
_cell.angle_beta   90.00
_cell.angle_gamma   90.00
#
_symmetry.space_group_name_H-M   'P 1'
#
loop_
_entity.id
_entity.type
_entity.pdbx_description
1 polymer ?
#
loop_
_entity_poly.entity_id
_entity_poly.type
_entity_poly.pdbx_seq_one_letter_code
_entity_poly.pdbx_strand_id
1 'polypeptide(L)'
;MVKIVKDIASTFKESVVANTKQMEKRANQKAEFSVKRCQELAFECGIERTVDNVYAMSKLFATEFQREFFCGQLTPELRLGFFNKWCRDNNLE
;
A
#
# COMPACT_ATOMS: atom_id res chain seq x y z
N MET A 1 18.29 21.90 39.84
CA MET A 1 17.53 20.66 39.58
C MET A 1 16.31 20.87 38.69
N VAL A 2 15.41 21.83 38.98
CA VAL A 2 14.16 22.07 38.22
C VAL A 2 14.38 22.32 36.71
N LYS A 3 15.40 23.11 36.33
CA LYS A 3 15.68 23.40 34.91
C LYS A 3 16.03 22.14 34.11
N ILE A 4 16.95 21.31 34.65
CA ILE A 4 17.36 20.05 34.01
C ILE A 4 16.17 19.10 33.82
N VAL A 5 15.29 18.99 34.82
CA VAL A 5 14.09 18.14 34.72
C VAL A 5 13.13 18.66 33.63
N LYS A 6 12.95 19.99 33.52
CA LYS A 6 12.13 20.60 32.46
C LYS A 6 12.74 20.36 31.07
N ASP A 7 14.05 20.50 30.93
CA ASP A 7 14.74 20.28 29.66
C ASP A 7 14.60 18.82 29.23
N ILE A 8 14.80 17.85 30.14
CA ILE A 8 14.58 16.42 29.88
C ILE A 8 13.12 16.14 29.46
N ALA A 9 12.14 16.70 30.18
CA ALA A 9 10.73 16.53 29.84
C ALA A 9 10.40 17.12 28.45
N SER A 10 11.00 18.25 28.09
CA SER A 10 10.83 18.86 26.76
C SER A 10 11.41 18.00 25.65
N THR A 11 12.64 17.50 25.82
CA THR A 11 13.30 16.61 24.85
C THR A 11 12.53 15.29 24.69
N PHE A 12 12.02 14.72 25.78
CA PHE A 12 11.18 13.54 25.73
C PHE A 12 9.87 13.80 24.98
N LYS A 13 9.22 14.95 25.21
CA LYS A 13 8.03 15.33 24.47
C LYS A 13 8.30 15.46 22.97
N GLU A 14 9.42 16.07 22.59
CA GLU A 14 9.83 16.21 21.19
C GLU A 14 10.12 14.86 20.53
N SER A 15 10.82 13.96 21.22
CA SER A 15 11.13 12.62 20.68
C SER A 15 9.87 11.77 20.51
N VAL A 16 8.91 11.86 21.44
CA VAL A 16 7.61 11.20 21.31
C VAL A 16 6.83 11.76 20.12
N VAL A 17 6.76 13.08 19.96
CA VAL A 17 6.07 13.71 18.80
C VAL A 17 6.71 13.30 17.48
N ALA A 18 8.05 13.26 17.40
CA ALA A 18 8.76 12.82 16.21
C ALA A 18 8.47 11.34 15.88
N ASN A 19 8.46 10.47 16.90
CA ASN A 19 8.15 9.06 16.74
C ASN A 19 6.71 8.85 16.28
N THR A 20 5.74 9.53 16.90
CA THR A 20 4.32 9.47 16.49
C THR A 20 4.15 9.89 15.03
N LYS A 21 4.76 11.00 14.60
CA LYS A 21 4.74 11.43 13.18
C LYS A 21 5.35 10.39 12.23
N GLN A 22 6.43 9.73 12.66
CA GLN A 22 7.05 8.66 11.87
C GLN A 22 6.15 7.42 11.79
N MET A 23 5.47 7.06 12.88
CA MET A 23 4.50 5.97 12.93
C MET A 23 3.29 6.25 12.03
N GLU A 24 2.75 7.47 12.07
CA GLU A 24 1.67 7.92 11.19
C GLU A 24 2.09 7.88 9.71
N LYS A 25 3.29 8.37 9.38
CA LYS A 25 3.83 8.29 8.01
C LYS A 25 3.92 6.84 7.53
N ARG A 26 4.43 5.93 8.37
CA ARG A 26 4.50 4.49 8.06
C ARG A 26 3.13 3.86 7.91
N ALA A 27 2.16 4.25 8.74
CA ALA A 27 0.79 3.76 8.65
C ALA A 27 0.11 4.22 7.35
N ASN A 28 0.29 5.48 6.97
CA ASN A 28 -0.24 6.03 5.72
C ASN A 28 0.38 5.36 4.49
N GLN A 29 1.70 5.17 4.47
CA GLN A 29 2.39 4.44 3.39
C GLN A 29 1.88 3.00 3.26
N LYS A 30 1.65 2.31 4.39
CA LYS A 30 1.04 0.96 4.38
C LYS A 30 -0.40 0.96 3.83
N ALA A 31 -1.15 2.04 4.04
CA ALA A 31 -2.52 2.16 3.55
C ALA A 31 -2.56 2.41 2.04
N GLU A 32 -1.67 3.27 1.52
CA GLU A 32 -1.54 3.61 0.09
C GLU A 32 -1.29 2.38 -0.78
N PHE A 33 -0.51 1.42 -0.27
CA PHE A 33 -0.17 0.17 -0.97
C PHE A 33 -0.81 -1.07 -0.32
N SER A 34 -1.97 -0.87 0.31
CA SER A 34 -2.73 -1.98 0.89
C SER A 34 -3.33 -2.88 -0.19
N VAL A 35 -3.52 -4.17 0.14
CA VAL A 35 -4.22 -5.11 -0.75
C VAL A 35 -5.61 -4.59 -1.10
N LYS A 36 -6.31 -4.00 -0.12
CA LYS A 36 -7.62 -3.38 -0.31
C LYS A 36 -7.58 -2.29 -1.39
N ARG A 37 -6.60 -1.38 -1.34
CA ARG A 37 -6.46 -0.33 -2.36
C ARG A 37 -6.15 -0.89 -3.75
N CYS A 38 -5.32 -1.93 -3.82
CA CYS A 38 -5.03 -2.60 -5.09
C CYS A 38 -6.29 -3.21 -5.70
N GLN A 39 -7.13 -3.86 -4.89
CA GLN A 39 -8.40 -4.42 -5.35
C GLN A 39 -9.37 -3.34 -5.83
N GLU A 40 -9.52 -2.24 -5.08
CA GLU A 40 -10.37 -1.11 -5.48
C GLU A 40 -9.94 -0.56 -6.85
N LEU A 41 -8.65 -0.27 -7.02
CA LEU A 41 -8.10 0.19 -8.30
C LEU A 41 -8.31 -0.84 -9.41
N ALA A 42 -8.11 -2.12 -9.13
CA ALA A 42 -8.29 -3.19 -10.12
C ALA A 42 -9.73 -3.21 -10.65
N PHE A 43 -10.73 -3.10 -9.78
CA PHE A 43 -12.13 -3.03 -10.18
C PHE A 43 -12.48 -1.71 -10.88
N GLU A 44 -11.94 -0.57 -10.44
CA GLU A 44 -12.10 0.74 -11.11
C GLU A 44 -11.56 0.71 -12.55
N CYS A 45 -10.54 -0.12 -12.83
CA CYS A 45 -9.94 -0.26 -14.15
C CYS A 45 -10.65 -1.29 -15.06
N GLY A 46 -11.75 -1.90 -14.59
CA GLY A 46 -12.57 -2.80 -15.40
C GLY A 46 -12.28 -4.30 -15.22
N ILE A 47 -11.46 -4.70 -14.26
CA ILE A 47 -11.30 -6.13 -13.94
C ILE A 47 -12.61 -6.64 -13.32
N GLU A 48 -13.17 -7.73 -13.86
CA GLU A 48 -14.45 -8.27 -13.40
C GLU A 48 -14.34 -8.88 -11.99
N ARG A 49 -15.44 -8.79 -11.22
CA ARG A 49 -15.55 -9.36 -9.87
C ARG A 49 -15.88 -10.86 -9.89
N THR A 50 -14.99 -11.65 -10.49
CA THR A 50 -15.08 -13.12 -10.56
C THR A 50 -14.18 -13.79 -9.52
N VAL A 51 -14.46 -15.06 -9.18
CA VAL A 51 -13.61 -15.84 -8.26
C VAL A 51 -12.19 -15.96 -8.82
N ASP A 52 -12.04 -16.20 -10.12
CA ASP A 52 -10.73 -16.37 -10.76
C ASP A 52 -9.91 -15.08 -10.73
N ASN A 53 -10.53 -13.93 -11.01
CA ASN A 53 -9.85 -12.64 -10.92
C ASN A 53 -9.44 -12.31 -9.49
N VAL A 54 -10.30 -12.60 -8.50
CA VAL A 54 -9.96 -12.40 -7.08
C VAL A 54 -8.82 -13.33 -6.66
N TYR A 55 -8.80 -14.57 -7.14
CA TYR A 55 -7.69 -15.50 -6.92
C TYR A 55 -6.39 -14.98 -7.54
N ALA A 56 -6.42 -14.55 -8.80
CA ALA A 56 -5.28 -13.95 -9.48
C ALA A 56 -4.75 -12.71 -8.73
N MET A 57 -5.64 -11.81 -8.29
CA MET A 57 -5.26 -10.65 -7.46
C MET A 57 -4.58 -11.06 -6.15
N SER A 58 -5.05 -12.13 -5.50
CA SER A 58 -4.44 -12.61 -4.25
C SER A 58 -2.97 -13.05 -4.44
N LYS A 59 -2.65 -13.56 -5.63
CA LYS A 59 -1.30 -13.98 -6.01
C LYS A 59 -0.46 -12.78 -6.44
N LEU A 60 -1.01 -11.92 -7.30
CA LEU A 60 -0.34 -10.72 -7.80
C LEU A 60 0.04 -9.77 -6.65
N PHE A 61 -0.89 -9.48 -5.74
CA PHE A 61 -0.70 -8.51 -4.66
C PHE A 61 -0.05 -9.09 -3.39
N ALA A 62 0.52 -10.30 -3.48
CA ALA A 62 1.16 -10.96 -2.34
C ALA A 62 2.39 -10.19 -1.82
N THR A 63 3.17 -9.59 -2.71
CA THR A 63 4.37 -8.82 -2.35
C THR A 63 4.10 -7.33 -2.26
N GLU A 64 4.83 -6.64 -1.38
CA GLU A 64 4.75 -5.18 -1.25
C GLU A 64 5.13 -4.47 -2.55
N PHE A 65 6.19 -4.93 -3.22
CA PHE A 65 6.61 -4.42 -4.52
C PHE A 65 5.50 -4.44 -5.57
N GLN A 66 4.77 -5.55 -5.70
CA GLN A 66 3.67 -5.65 -6.67
C GLN A 66 2.53 -4.67 -6.34
N ARG A 67 2.24 -4.48 -5.05
CA ARG A 67 1.22 -3.51 -4.60
C ARG A 67 1.65 -2.07 -4.86
N GLU A 68 2.89 -1.73 -4.52
CA GLU A 68 3.47 -0.40 -4.80
C GLU A 68 3.46 -0.10 -6.29
N PHE A 69 3.87 -1.06 -7.12
CA PHE A 69 3.89 -0.92 -8.57
C PHE A 69 2.47 -0.72 -9.14
N PHE A 70 1.52 -1.53 -8.71
CA PHE A 70 0.14 -1.47 -9.20
C PHE A 70 -0.60 -0.18 -8.77
N CYS A 71 -0.42 0.22 -7.51
CA CYS A 71 -1.01 1.45 -6.95
C CYS A 71 -0.32 2.74 -7.42
N GLY A 72 0.89 2.63 -7.99
CA GLY A 72 1.68 3.77 -8.45
C GLY A 72 1.07 4.52 -9.65
N GLN A 73 1.93 5.06 -10.51
CA GLN A 73 1.56 6.02 -11.56
C GLN A 73 0.96 5.39 -12.83
N LEU A 74 0.41 4.18 -12.74
CA LEU A 74 -0.22 3.52 -13.89
C LEU A 74 -1.56 4.19 -14.25
N THR A 75 -1.86 4.32 -15.54
CA THR A 75 -3.21 4.67 -15.99
C THR A 75 -4.15 3.47 -15.80
N PRO A 76 -5.48 3.65 -15.78
CA PRO A 76 -6.41 2.54 -15.68
C PRO A 76 -6.20 1.46 -16.75
N GLU A 77 -5.92 1.86 -17.99
CA GLU A 77 -5.67 0.97 -19.12
C GLU A 77 -4.38 0.15 -18.92
N LEU A 78 -3.33 0.79 -18.39
CA LEU A 78 -2.09 0.09 -18.05
C LEU A 78 -2.26 -0.89 -16.89
N ARG A 79 -3.09 -0.56 -15.88
CA ARG A 79 -3.40 -1.49 -14.78
C ARG A 79 -4.13 -2.72 -15.28
N LEU A 80 -5.16 -2.53 -16.12
CA LEU A 80 -5.90 -3.64 -16.74
C LEU A 80 -4.98 -4.49 -17.63
N GLY A 81 -4.20 -3.86 -18.51
CA GLY A 81 -3.26 -4.56 -19.38
C GLY A 81 -2.18 -5.32 -18.61
N PHE A 82 -1.69 -4.75 -17.51
CA PHE A 82 -0.73 -5.39 -16.61
C PHE A 82 -1.34 -6.63 -15.94
N PHE A 83 -2.55 -6.52 -15.40
CA PHE A 83 -3.26 -7.63 -14.79
C PHE A 83 -3.49 -8.77 -15.79
N ASN A 84 -4.08 -8.48 -16.95
CA ASN A 84 -4.34 -9.50 -17.99
C ASN A 84 -3.04 -10.15 -18.47
N LYS A 85 -1.97 -9.36 -18.67
CA LYS A 85 -0.65 -9.92 -18.99
C LYS A 85 -0.16 -10.86 -17.90
N TRP A 86 -0.27 -10.48 -16.65
CA TRP A 86 0.15 -11.30 -15.52
C TRP A 86 -0.67 -12.60 -15.43
N CYS A 87 -1.98 -12.55 -15.63
CA CYS A 87 -2.84 -13.74 -15.68
C CYS A 87 -2.41 -14.70 -16.79
N ARG A 88 -2.17 -14.22 -18.02
CA ARG A 88 -1.66 -15.03 -19.13
C ARG A 88 -0.30 -15.64 -18.82
N ASP A 89 0.63 -14.86 -18.28
CA ASP A 89 1.98 -15.34 -17.94
C ASP A 89 1.95 -16.41 -16.80
N ASN A 90 0.85 -16.51 -16.05
CA ASN A 90 0.64 -17.47 -14.96
C ASN A 90 -0.40 -18.57 -15.27
N ASN A 91 -0.83 -18.71 -16.53
CA ASN A 91 -1.83 -19.69 -16.98
C ASN A 91 -3.18 -19.61 -16.22
N LEU A 92 -3.67 -18.38 -15.99
CA LEU A 92 -4.97 -18.13 -15.33
C LEU A 92 -6.05 -17.59 -16.30
N GLU A 93 -5.72 -17.44 -17.58
CA GLU A 93 -6.58 -16.97 -18.67
C GLU A 93 -6.42 -17.86 -19.91
#